data_AF-A0AAV2SQ55-F1
#
_entry.id   AF-A0AAV2SQ55-F1
#
_cell.length_a   1.000
_cell.length_b   1.000
_cell.length_c   1.000
_cell.angle_alpha   90.00
_cell.angle_beta   90.00
_cell.angle_gamma   90.00
#
_symmetry.space_group_name_H-M   'P 1'
#
loop_
_entity.id
_entity.type
_entity.pdbx_description
1 polymer ?
#
loop_
_entity_poly.entity_id
_entity_poly.type
_entity_poly.pdbx_seq_one_letter_code
_entity_poly.pdbx_strand_id
1 'polypeptide(L)'
;ATYMTSSTLHQVFNEENNGQKLKCVIEHPSFAMPDVTIVPITIYFSPGQKQVHTFYQISLTSPYEVFISFSANPHPTALMWSYESIFQKMAYQIQIPTDNGKFSTSLI
;
A
#
# COMPACT_ATOMS: atom_id res chain seq x y z
N ALA A 1 25.44 -15.09 -33.53
CA ALA A 1 25.70 -13.72 -33.07
C ALA A 1 24.93 -13.50 -31.79
N THR A 2 25.54 -12.86 -30.79
CA THR A 2 24.88 -12.54 -29.52
C THR A 2 24.60 -11.04 -29.50
N TYR A 3 23.35 -10.64 -29.33
CA TYR A 3 22.94 -9.25 -29.25
C TYR A 3 22.62 -8.93 -27.79
N MET A 4 23.11 -7.79 -27.29
CA MET A 4 22.86 -7.33 -25.93
C MET A 4 22.47 -5.85 -25.97
N THR A 5 21.31 -5.54 -25.41
CA THR A 5 20.80 -4.18 -25.25
C THR A 5 20.31 -4.01 -23.81
N SER A 6 20.50 -2.81 -23.26
CA SER A 6 20.03 -2.43 -21.92
C SER A 6 19.09 -1.26 -22.04
N SER A 7 17.94 -1.35 -21.38
CA SER A 7 16.95 -0.27 -21.25
C SER A 7 16.68 -0.03 -19.78
N THR A 8 16.73 1.23 -19.35
CA THR A 8 16.56 1.62 -17.95
C THR A 8 15.34 2.51 -17.80
N LEU A 9 14.49 2.20 -16.82
CA LEU A 9 13.34 3.02 -16.42
C LEU A 9 13.68 3.79 -15.14
N HIS A 10 13.55 5.12 -15.18
CA HIS A 10 13.65 5.97 -14.00
C HIS A 10 12.29 6.56 -13.67
N GLN A 11 11.68 6.11 -12.59
CA GLN A 11 10.39 6.61 -12.12
C GLN A 11 10.33 6.56 -10.59
N VAL A 12 9.71 7.59 -9.99
CA VAL A 12 9.33 7.57 -8.58
C VAL A 12 7.98 6.90 -8.48
N PHE A 13 7.90 5.79 -7.75
CA PHE A 13 6.66 5.05 -7.56
C PHE A 13 5.93 5.50 -6.28
N ASN A 14 4.61 5.54 -6.33
CA ASN A 14 3.71 5.88 -5.21
C ASN A 14 2.84 4.68 -4.80
N GLU A 15 2.01 4.83 -3.76
CA GLU A 15 1.15 3.74 -3.25
C GLU A 15 0.21 3.17 -4.32
N GLU A 16 -0.24 4.00 -5.27
CA GLU A 16 -1.15 3.62 -6.37
C GLU A 16 -0.45 2.72 -7.40
N ASN A 17 0.88 2.72 -7.43
CA ASN A 17 1.67 1.84 -8.29
C ASN A 17 1.84 0.43 -7.72
N ASN A 18 1.46 0.17 -6.47
CA ASN A 18 1.62 -1.15 -5.86
C ASN A 18 0.73 -2.17 -6.58
N GLY A 19 1.29 -3.31 -6.98
CA GLY A 19 0.58 -4.35 -7.72
C GLY A 19 0.47 -4.09 -9.24
N GLN A 20 0.95 -2.95 -9.74
CA GLN A 20 1.13 -2.76 -11.19
C GLN A 20 2.20 -3.71 -11.74
N LYS A 21 2.25 -3.87 -13.06
CA LYS A 21 3.13 -4.83 -13.74
C LYS A 21 4.12 -4.09 -14.67
N LEU A 22 5.41 -4.31 -14.47
CA LEU A 22 6.45 -3.92 -15.42
C LEU A 22 6.52 -4.97 -16.53
N LYS A 23 6.53 -4.52 -17.78
CA LYS A 23 6.64 -5.36 -18.97
C LYS A 23 7.93 -5.03 -19.71
N CYS A 24 8.79 -6.03 -19.86
CA CYS A 24 9.94 -5.98 -20.75
C CYS A 24 9.59 -6.74 -22.04
N VAL A 25 9.86 -6.14 -23.19
CA VAL A 25 9.61 -6.76 -24.51
C VAL A 25 10.90 -6.71 -25.31
N ILE A 26 11.31 -7.86 -25.82
CA ILE A 26 12.49 -8.00 -26.68
C ILE A 26 12.00 -8.33 -28.08
N GLU A 27 12.23 -7.40 -29.01
CA GLU A 27 11.88 -7.54 -30.42
C GLU A 27 13.16 -7.59 -31.26
N HIS A 28 13.31 -8.64 -32.05
CA HIS A 28 14.41 -8.78 -33.00
C HIS A 28 13.92 -9.54 -34.24
N PRO A 29 14.37 -9.19 -35.46
CA PRO A 29 13.93 -9.86 -36.69
C PRO A 29 14.18 -11.38 -36.74
N SER A 30 15.07 -11.91 -35.90
CA SER A 30 15.31 -13.35 -35.80
C SER A 30 14.29 -14.10 -34.94
N PHE A 31 13.45 -13.40 -34.17
CA PHE A 31 12.41 -14.02 -33.37
C PHE A 31 11.10 -14.05 -34.16
N ALA A 32 10.43 -15.20 -34.20
CA ALA A 32 9.11 -15.32 -34.82
C ALA A 32 8.02 -14.56 -34.05
N MET A 33 8.21 -14.38 -32.74
CA MET A 33 7.37 -13.59 -31.85
C MET A 33 8.26 -12.86 -30.82
N PRO A 34 7.86 -11.67 -30.33
CA PRO A 34 8.57 -10.99 -29.25
C PRO A 34 8.66 -11.84 -28.00
N ASP A 35 9.81 -11.79 -27.33
CA ASP A 35 9.93 -12.33 -25.98
C ASP A 35 9.43 -11.31 -24.96
N VAL A 36 8.61 -11.74 -24.01
CA VAL A 36 7.90 -10.87 -23.07
C VAL A 36 8.10 -11.36 -21.65
N THR A 37 8.69 -10.51 -20.82
CA THR A 37 8.83 -10.74 -19.37
C THR A 37 7.95 -9.75 -18.62
N ILE A 38 7.21 -10.23 -17.61
CA ILE A 38 6.35 -9.39 -16.77
C ILE A 38 6.75 -9.58 -15.31
N VAL A 39 6.98 -8.48 -14.60
CA VAL A 39 7.37 -8.46 -13.18
C VAL A 39 6.40 -7.59 -12.40
N PRO A 40 5.82 -8.07 -11.28
CA PRO A 40 4.97 -7.24 -10.43
C PRO A 40 5.81 -6.18 -9.68
N ILE A 41 5.26 -4.99 -9.53
CA ILE A 41 5.82 -3.93 -8.70
C ILE A 41 5.29 -4.11 -7.28
N THR A 42 6.18 -4.23 -6.30
CA THR A 42 5.84 -4.25 -4.88
C THR A 42 6.36 -2.98 -4.23
N ILE A 43 5.45 -2.21 -3.63
CA ILE A 43 5.76 -0.93 -2.98
C ILE A 43 5.31 -1.03 -1.53
N TYR A 44 6.25 -0.73 -0.64
CA TYR A 44 6.01 -0.69 0.79
C TYR A 44 5.54 0.71 1.18
N PHE A 45 4.43 0.78 1.89
CA PHE A 45 3.87 2.04 2.36
C PHE A 45 3.15 1.87 3.68
N SER A 46 3.21 2.92 4.49
CA SER A 46 2.59 2.96 5.81
C SER A 46 1.06 3.02 5.70
N PRO A 47 0.33 2.58 6.74
CA PRO A 47 -1.12 2.69 6.81
C PRO A 47 -1.58 4.13 6.64
N GLY A 48 -2.29 4.41 5.54
CA GLY A 48 -2.97 5.68 5.28
C GLY A 48 -4.47 5.52 5.48
N GLN A 49 -5.07 6.39 6.30
CA GLN A 49 -6.52 6.41 6.49
C GLN A 49 -7.17 6.95 5.21
N LYS A 50 -8.10 6.19 4.65
CA LYS A 50 -8.95 6.72 3.56
C LYS A 50 -9.91 7.74 4.17
N GLN A 51 -10.20 8.82 3.43
CA GLN A 51 -11.10 9.88 3.93
C GLN A 51 -12.36 9.26 4.54
N VAL A 52 -12.54 9.48 5.85
CA VAL A 52 -13.73 9.06 6.56
C VAL A 52 -14.83 10.06 6.24
N HIS A 53 -15.70 9.71 5.30
CA HIS A 53 -16.86 10.52 4.96
C HIS A 53 -18.00 10.40 6.00
N THR A 54 -17.77 9.64 7.07
CA THR A 54 -18.81 9.28 8.05
C THR A 54 -18.68 10.15 9.29
N PHE A 55 -19.42 11.27 9.31
CA PHE A 55 -19.75 11.93 10.57
C PHE A 55 -20.83 11.09 11.25
N TYR A 56 -20.47 10.37 12.31
CA TYR A 56 -21.44 9.59 13.08
C TYR A 56 -22.32 10.53 13.90
N GLN A 57 -23.57 10.74 13.47
CA GLN A 57 -24.60 11.29 14.35
C GLN A 57 -25.09 10.16 15.25
N ILE A 58 -24.48 10.05 16.43
CA ILE A 58 -24.76 8.99 17.41
C ILE A 58 -25.95 9.44 18.28
N SER A 59 -27.03 8.66 18.27
CA SER A 59 -28.10 8.79 19.26
C SER A 59 -27.68 8.06 20.55
N LEU A 60 -27.91 8.71 21.71
CA LEU A 60 -27.46 8.26 23.04
C LEU A 60 -27.91 6.84 23.46
N THR A 61 -28.86 6.24 22.74
CA THR A 61 -29.48 4.96 23.11
C THR A 61 -29.49 3.93 21.98
N SER A 62 -28.89 4.24 20.83
CA SER A 62 -28.87 3.33 19.67
C SER A 62 -27.49 2.68 19.52
N PRO A 63 -27.42 1.37 19.24
CA PRO A 63 -26.16 0.74 18.87
C PRO A 63 -25.62 1.39 17.59
N TYR A 64 -24.32 1.64 17.55
CA TYR A 64 -23.63 2.16 16.38
C TYR A 64 -22.37 1.35 16.10
N GLU A 65 -22.02 1.23 14.83
CA GLU A 65 -20.81 0.55 14.36
C GLU A 65 -19.86 1.57 13.74
N VAL A 66 -18.59 1.50 14.14
CA VAL A 66 -17.52 2.37 13.62
C VAL A 66 -16.69 1.57 12.62
N PHE A 67 -16.53 2.12 11.42
CA PHE A 67 -15.79 1.52 10.33
C PHE A 67 -14.58 2.39 9.98
N ILE A 68 -13.37 1.85 10.14
CA ILE A 68 -12.14 2.51 9.68
C ILE A 68 -11.63 1.76 8.45
N SER A 69 -11.52 2.49 7.34
CA SER A 69 -10.87 2.01 6.12
C SER A 69 -9.48 2.61 6.00
N PHE A 70 -8.46 1.77 5.86
CA PHE A 70 -7.09 2.20 5.59
C PHE A 70 -6.45 1.29 4.53
N SER A 71 -5.41 1.79 3.87
CA SER A 71 -4.56 1.01 2.96
C SER A 71 -3.15 0.93 3.53
N ALA A 72 -2.53 -0.25 3.47
CA ALA A 72 -1.16 -0.48 3.92
C ALA A 72 -0.54 -1.66 3.14
N ASN A 73 0.78 -1.62 2.93
CA ASN A 73 1.52 -2.77 2.40
C ASN A 73 2.89 -2.93 3.11
N PRO A 74 3.16 -4.08 3.77
CA PRO A 74 2.30 -5.26 3.88
C PRO A 74 1.07 -5.04 4.75
N HIS A 75 0.12 -5.97 4.65
CA HIS A 75 -1.06 -5.97 5.49
C HIS A 75 -0.66 -5.96 6.98
N PRO A 76 -1.30 -5.13 7.83
CA PRO A 76 -0.95 -5.08 9.23
C PRO A 76 -1.25 -6.37 9.96
N THR A 77 -0.45 -6.68 10.98
CA THR A 77 -0.68 -7.86 11.84
C THR A 77 -1.68 -7.60 12.95
N ALA A 78 -1.82 -6.34 13.37
CA ALA A 78 -2.69 -5.97 14.47
C ALA A 78 -3.30 -4.60 14.22
N LEU A 79 -4.58 -4.49 14.57
CA LEU A 79 -5.33 -3.24 14.66
C LEU A 79 -5.70 -3.03 16.12
N MET A 80 -5.22 -1.94 16.71
CA MET A 80 -5.52 -1.57 18.09
C MET A 80 -6.53 -0.44 18.10
N TRP A 81 -7.66 -0.65 18.77
CA TRP A 81 -8.61 0.43 19.06
C TRP A 81 -8.25 1.06 20.40
N SER A 82 -8.06 2.37 20.42
CA SER A 82 -7.88 3.15 21.64
C SER A 82 -8.96 4.23 21.71
N TYR A 83 -9.61 4.34 22.86
CA TYR A 83 -10.46 5.48 23.18
C TYR A 83 -9.65 6.46 24.01
N GLU A 84 -9.69 7.74 23.66
CA GLU A 84 -9.03 8.79 24.45
C GLU A 84 -9.98 9.97 24.62
N SER A 85 -9.85 10.65 25.76
CA SER A 85 -10.67 11.79 26.14
C SER A 85 -10.43 13.05 25.28
N ILE A 86 -9.31 13.09 24.56
CA ILE A 86 -8.87 14.23 23.76
C ILE A 86 -8.57 13.76 22.33
N PHE A 87 -9.22 14.37 21.34
CA PHE A 87 -9.05 14.03 19.91
C PHE A 87 -7.58 14.09 19.45
N GLN A 88 -6.81 15.08 19.90
CA GLN A 88 -5.38 15.23 19.58
C GLN A 88 -4.49 14.10 20.13
N LYS A 89 -5.02 13.24 21.02
CA LYS A 89 -4.33 12.09 21.60
C LYS A 89 -4.87 10.76 21.06
N MET A 90 -5.87 10.76 20.19
CA MET A 90 -6.37 9.57 19.52
C MET A 90 -5.39 9.16 18.42
N ALA A 91 -4.26 8.57 18.82
CA ALA A 91 -3.30 7.99 17.90
C ALA A 91 -3.50 6.47 17.84
N TYR A 92 -3.94 5.95 16.70
CA TYR A 92 -4.01 4.51 16.49
C TYR A 92 -2.68 3.99 15.97
N GLN A 93 -2.05 3.07 16.71
CA GLN A 93 -0.82 2.42 16.28
C GLN A 93 -1.13 1.16 15.49
N ILE A 94 -0.69 1.12 14.23
CA ILE A 94 -0.80 -0.05 13.36
C ILE A 94 0.61 -0.63 13.19
N GLN A 95 0.78 -1.90 13.57
CA GLN A 95 2.06 -2.59 13.45
C GLN A 95 2.16 -3.32 12.11
N ILE A 96 3.25 -3.05 11.38
CA ILE A 96 3.59 -3.73 10.13
C ILE A 96 4.81 -4.64 10.37
N PRO A 97 4.70 -5.95 10.14
CA PRO A 97 5.88 -6.81 10.11
C PRO A 97 6.66 -6.55 8.83
N THR A 98 7.95 -6.26 8.96
CA THR A 98 8.91 -6.38 7.85
C THR A 98 10.14 -7.12 8.34
N ASP A 99 10.85 -7.78 7.42
CA ASP A 99 11.95 -8.70 7.70
C ASP A 99 13.12 -8.10 8.50
N ASN A 100 13.20 -6.78 8.70
CA ASN A 100 14.35 -6.12 9.34
C ASN A 100 14.06 -4.92 10.27
N GLY A 101 12.82 -4.71 10.72
CA GLY A 101 12.57 -3.63 11.68
C GLY A 101 11.10 -3.24 11.74
N LYS A 102 10.54 -3.27 12.95
CA LYS A 102 9.14 -2.92 13.19
C LYS A 102 8.93 -1.44 12.88
N PHE A 103 8.09 -1.15 11.88
CA PHE A 103 7.58 0.19 11.66
C PHE A 103 6.25 0.32 12.40
N SER A 104 6.13 1.33 13.27
CA SER A 104 4.87 1.76 13.88
C SER A 104 4.50 3.10 13.30
N THR A 105 3.29 3.22 12.74
CA THR A 105 2.74 4.54 12.39
C THR A 105 1.58 4.87 13.32
N SER A 106 1.36 6.17 13.55
CA SER A 106 0.16 6.72 14.18
C SER A 106 -0.73 7.36 13.12
N LEU A 107 -1.98 6.92 13.04
CA LEU A 107 -3.02 7.71 12.36
C LEU A 107 -3.47 8.83 13.31
N ILE A 108 -3.35 10.09 12.86
CA ILE A 108 -3.85 11.29 13.55
C ILE A 108 -5.18 11.68 12.91
#